data_AF-A0A4U7DB33-F1
#
_entry.id   AF-A0A4U7DB33-F1
#
_cell.length_a   1.000
_cell.length_b   1.000
_cell.length_c   1.000
_cell.angle_alpha   90.00
_cell.angle_beta   90.00
_cell.angle_gamma   90.00
#
_symmetry.space_group_name_H-M   'P 1'
#
loop_
_entity.id
_entity.type
_entity.pdbx_description
1 polymer ?
#
loop_
_entity_poly.entity_id
_entity_poly.type
_entity_poly.pdbx_seq_one_letter_code
_entity_poly.pdbx_strand_id
1 'polypeptide(L)'
;MPTDADFGERLETRTVAYLDRIDDCAALLPRALDEYAADGAYGETVDEIVAIESECDDLVRGLTALITDAGPDDIGLLNTRINFNESALLDFYNELDVVANHTERIVQEVAMMRPDAGAEPFGDMREMAERIAEMVAVLGD
;
A
#
# COMPACT_ATOMS: atom_id res chain seq x y z
N MET A 1 15.65 -29.81 12.74
CA MET A 1 14.39 -29.41 12.08
C MET A 1 14.41 -27.90 11.99
N PRO A 2 14.54 -27.30 10.81
CA PRO A 2 14.50 -25.87 10.61
C PRO A 2 13.09 -25.48 10.16
N THR A 3 12.19 -25.19 11.09
CA THR A 3 10.80 -24.79 10.77
C THR A 3 10.44 -23.43 11.39
N ASP A 4 11.05 -23.07 12.51
CA ASP A 4 10.71 -21.82 13.22
C ASP A 4 11.39 -20.55 12.68
N ALA A 5 12.63 -20.65 12.19
CA ALA A 5 13.34 -19.49 11.63
C ALA A 5 12.76 -19.03 10.27
N ASP A 6 12.11 -19.95 9.56
CA ASP A 6 11.60 -19.72 8.20
C ASP A 6 10.35 -18.84 8.18
N PHE A 7 9.40 -19.03 9.11
CA PHE A 7 8.16 -18.26 9.10
C PHE A 7 8.38 -16.77 9.37
N GLY A 8 9.12 -16.44 10.44
CA GLY A 8 9.37 -15.05 10.83
C GLY A 8 10.11 -14.29 9.73
N GLU A 9 11.16 -14.90 9.16
CA GLU A 9 11.94 -14.33 8.05
C GLU A 9 11.07 -14.13 6.80
N ARG A 10 10.18 -15.09 6.49
CA ARG A 10 9.23 -14.96 5.36
C ARG A 10 8.19 -13.88 5.58
N LEU A 11 7.67 -13.75 6.80
CA LEU A 11 6.71 -12.70 7.14
C LEU A 11 7.39 -11.34 7.01
N GLU A 12 8.53 -11.15 7.66
CA GLU A 12 9.33 -9.92 7.60
C GLU A 12 9.69 -9.54 6.16
N THR A 13 10.23 -10.48 5.37
CA THR A 13 10.61 -10.23 3.97
C THR A 13 9.40 -9.79 3.13
N ARG A 14 8.23 -10.41 3.33
CA ARG A 14 7.01 -10.02 2.60
C ARG A 14 6.46 -8.70 3.09
N THR A 15 6.54 -8.41 4.38
CA THR A 15 6.15 -7.11 4.95
C THR A 15 6.98 -5.99 4.37
N VAL A 16 8.31 -6.13 4.32
CA VAL A 16 9.21 -5.14 3.71
C VAL A 16 8.84 -4.92 2.25
N ALA A 17 8.72 -6.00 1.47
CA ALA A 17 8.34 -5.89 0.05
C ALA A 17 6.97 -5.21 -0.14
N TYR A 18 6.02 -5.44 0.76
CA TYR A 18 4.71 -4.80 0.73
C TYR A 18 4.78 -3.31 1.07
N LEU A 19 5.53 -2.93 2.12
CA LEU A 19 5.69 -1.54 2.53
C LEU A 19 6.40 -0.72 1.46
N ASP A 20 7.46 -1.26 0.84
CA ASP A 20 8.14 -0.66 -0.31
C ASP A 20 7.14 -0.40 -1.45
N ARG A 21 6.23 -1.34 -1.70
CA ARG A 21 5.27 -1.23 -2.81
C ARG A 21 4.14 -0.23 -2.53
N ILE A 22 3.69 -0.09 -1.29
CA ILE A 22 2.76 0.97 -0.91
C ILE A 22 3.44 2.33 -1.05
N ASP A 23 4.71 2.46 -0.63
CA ASP A 23 5.46 3.71 -0.78
C ASP A 23 5.55 4.12 -2.25
N ASP A 24 5.93 3.19 -3.13
CA ASP A 24 5.91 3.41 -4.58
C ASP A 24 4.53 3.89 -5.07
N CYS A 25 3.45 3.24 -4.62
CA CYS A 25 2.08 3.60 -5.03
C CYS A 25 1.71 5.02 -4.58
N ALA A 26 1.93 5.32 -3.30
CA ALA A 26 1.60 6.61 -2.72
C ALA A 26 2.43 7.76 -3.32
N ALA A 27 3.69 7.50 -3.66
CA ALA A 27 4.58 8.48 -4.31
C ALA A 27 4.12 8.86 -5.73
N LEU A 28 3.34 8.01 -6.41
CA LEU A 28 2.77 8.33 -7.71
C LEU A 28 1.59 9.30 -7.64
N LEU A 29 0.89 9.40 -6.51
CA LEU A 29 -0.29 10.25 -6.39
C LEU A 29 0.03 11.75 -6.61
N PRO A 30 1.02 12.36 -5.92
CA PRO A 30 1.42 13.74 -6.20
C PRO A 30 1.84 13.94 -7.66
N ARG A 31 2.61 13.00 -8.21
CA ARG A 31 3.08 13.03 -9.60
C ARG A 31 1.90 13.02 -10.59
N ALA A 32 0.91 12.17 -10.37
CA ALA A 32 -0.28 12.11 -11.20
C ALA A 32 -1.02 13.47 -11.17
N LEU A 33 -1.20 14.08 -10.00
CA LEU A 33 -1.88 15.37 -9.91
C LEU A 33 -1.08 16.53 -10.52
N ASP A 34 0.25 16.47 -10.47
CA ASP A 34 1.14 17.38 -11.20
C ASP A 34 0.98 17.25 -12.71
N GLU A 35 1.05 16.02 -13.21
CA GLU A 35 0.89 15.74 -14.63
C GLU A 35 -0.50 16.12 -15.13
N TYR A 36 -1.56 15.89 -14.33
CA TYR A 36 -2.90 16.36 -14.67
C TYR A 36 -2.96 17.88 -14.82
N ALA A 37 -2.39 18.63 -13.86
CA ALA A 37 -2.40 20.10 -13.90
C ALA A 37 -1.56 20.69 -15.02
N ALA A 38 -0.52 19.97 -15.46
CA ALA A 38 0.40 20.41 -16.50
C ALA A 38 0.05 19.90 -17.91
N ASP A 39 -1.11 19.24 -18.10
CA ASP A 39 -1.45 18.52 -19.34
C ASP A 39 -0.34 17.53 -19.77
N GLY A 40 0.27 16.87 -18.79
CA GLY A 40 1.37 15.91 -18.93
C GLY A 40 0.92 14.47 -19.14
N ALA A 41 1.79 13.52 -18.80
CA ALA A 41 1.59 12.08 -19.03
C ALA A 41 0.66 11.39 -18.01
N TYR A 42 -0.39 12.09 -17.58
CA TYR A 42 -1.30 11.65 -16.51
C TYR A 42 -1.82 10.22 -16.69
N GLY A 43 -2.23 9.87 -17.91
CA GLY A 43 -2.75 8.54 -18.22
C GLY A 43 -1.73 7.41 -18.03
N GLU A 44 -0.45 7.68 -18.32
CA GLU A 44 0.62 6.69 -18.12
C GLU A 44 0.85 6.44 -16.62
N THR A 45 0.82 7.50 -15.81
CA THR A 45 0.94 7.38 -14.35
C THR A 45 -0.28 6.72 -13.73
N VAL A 46 -1.49 6.92 -14.28
CA VAL A 46 -2.69 6.17 -13.86
C VAL A 46 -2.52 4.67 -14.11
N ASP A 47 -2.06 4.28 -15.30
CA ASP A 47 -1.81 2.88 -15.62
C ASP A 47 -0.72 2.27 -14.72
N GLU A 48 0.30 3.06 -14.38
CA GLU A 48 1.34 2.69 -13.41
C GLU A 48 0.71 2.43 -12.03
N ILE A 49 -0.08 3.37 -11.50
CA ILE A 49 -0.76 3.22 -10.20
C ILE A 49 -1.62 1.95 -10.16
N VAL A 50 -2.42 1.67 -11.20
CA VAL A 50 -3.25 0.46 -11.26
C VAL A 50 -2.41 -0.82 -11.22
N ALA A 51 -1.25 -0.82 -11.89
CA ALA A 51 -0.35 -1.97 -11.86
C ALA A 51 0.27 -2.18 -10.46
N ILE A 52 0.72 -1.09 -9.81
CA ILE A 52 1.27 -1.16 -8.45
C ILE A 52 0.21 -1.60 -7.44
N GLU A 53 -0.99 -1.03 -7.51
CA GLU A 53 -2.11 -1.38 -6.64
C GLU A 53 -2.42 -2.88 -6.74
N SER A 54 -2.52 -3.43 -7.95
CA SER A 54 -2.73 -4.87 -8.14
C SER A 54 -1.62 -5.73 -7.53
N GLU A 55 -0.38 -5.25 -7.50
CA GLU A 55 0.73 -5.96 -6.85
C GLU A 55 0.66 -5.87 -5.32
N CYS A 56 0.29 -4.71 -4.76
CA CYS A 56 0.01 -4.56 -3.33
C CYS A 56 -1.08 -5.54 -2.87
N ASP A 57 -2.15 -5.60 -3.64
CA ASP A 57 -3.32 -6.44 -3.43
C ASP A 57 -2.94 -7.95 -3.41
N ASP A 58 -2.05 -8.36 -4.32
CA ASP A 58 -1.47 -9.72 -4.34
C ASP A 58 -0.52 -10.00 -3.16
N LEU A 59 0.27 -9.01 -2.73
CA LEU A 59 1.15 -9.12 -1.57
C LEU A 59 0.35 -9.25 -0.27
N VAL A 60 -0.73 -8.47 -0.08
CA VAL A 60 -1.64 -8.56 1.07
C VAL A 60 -2.32 -9.92 1.12
N ARG A 61 -2.80 -10.43 -0.02
CA ARG A 61 -3.35 -11.80 -0.10
C ARG A 61 -2.32 -12.83 0.32
N GLY A 62 -1.07 -12.67 -0.13
CA GLY A 62 0.05 -13.55 0.24
C GLY A 62 0.43 -13.49 1.72
N LEU A 63 0.41 -12.29 2.33
CA LEU A 63 0.63 -12.07 3.76
C LEU A 63 -0.50 -12.66 4.60
N THR A 64 -1.75 -12.42 4.19
CA THR A 64 -2.94 -12.98 4.83
C THR A 64 -2.89 -14.49 4.84
N ALA A 65 -2.67 -15.12 3.66
CA ALA A 65 -2.55 -16.57 3.56
C ALA A 65 -1.41 -17.12 4.42
N LEU A 66 -0.25 -16.44 4.43
CA LEU A 66 0.88 -16.83 5.26
C LEU A 66 0.50 -16.88 6.74
N ILE A 67 -0.18 -15.83 7.22
CA ILE A 67 -0.60 -15.69 8.62
C ILE A 67 -1.65 -16.74 8.98
N THR A 68 -2.67 -16.92 8.14
CA THR A 68 -3.78 -17.84 8.42
C THR A 68 -3.41 -19.32 8.30
N ASP A 69 -2.44 -19.66 7.44
CA ASP A 69 -1.99 -21.05 7.23
C ASP A 69 -0.92 -21.50 8.24
N ALA A 70 -0.47 -20.62 9.13
CA ALA A 70 0.54 -20.95 10.13
C ALA A 70 0.03 -22.05 11.08
N GLY A 71 0.69 -23.21 11.08
CA GLY A 71 0.33 -24.35 11.93
C GLY A 71 1.01 -24.34 13.30
N PRO A 72 0.62 -25.21 14.26
CA PRO A 72 1.24 -25.31 15.58
C PRO A 72 2.76 -25.55 15.56
N ASP A 73 3.27 -26.20 14.51
CA ASP A 73 4.68 -26.52 14.29
C ASP A 73 5.48 -25.35 13.68
N ASP A 74 4.80 -24.38 13.05
CA ASP A 74 5.35 -23.09 12.59
C ASP A 74 5.20 -22.01 13.67
N ILE A 75 4.23 -22.21 14.57
CA ILE A 75 3.89 -21.35 15.72
C ILE A 75 4.67 -21.76 16.99
N GLY A 76 5.56 -22.75 16.91
CA GLY A 76 6.36 -23.27 18.03
C GLY A 76 7.14 -22.21 18.82
N LEU A 77 7.48 -21.08 18.19
CA LEU A 77 8.08 -19.89 18.84
C LEU A 77 7.13 -18.66 18.91
N LEU A 78 6.01 -18.65 18.17
CA LEU A 78 5.02 -17.55 18.11
C LEU A 78 3.90 -17.64 19.16
N ASN A 79 3.98 -18.63 20.05
CA ASN A 79 2.96 -19.04 21.00
C ASN A 79 2.74 -18.06 22.19
N THR A 80 2.79 -16.74 21.97
CA THR A 80 2.13 -15.74 22.84
C THR A 80 1.81 -14.39 22.19
N ARG A 81 2.36 -14.04 21.02
CA ARG A 81 2.14 -12.69 20.46
C ARG A 81 1.56 -12.68 19.05
N ILE A 82 2.11 -13.38 18.07
CA ILE A 82 1.52 -13.34 16.72
C ILE A 82 0.17 -14.05 16.70
N ASN A 83 0.05 -15.23 17.30
CA ASN A 83 -1.25 -15.92 17.39
C ASN A 83 -2.30 -15.11 18.20
N PHE A 84 -1.87 -14.35 19.22
CA PHE A 84 -2.76 -13.46 19.98
C PHE A 84 -3.11 -12.16 19.24
N ASN A 85 -2.28 -11.74 18.28
CA ASN A 85 -2.44 -10.51 17.52
C ASN A 85 -2.69 -10.79 16.04
N GLU A 86 -3.10 -12.01 15.68
CA GLU A 86 -3.31 -12.43 14.29
C GLU A 86 -4.31 -11.50 13.62
N SER A 87 -5.45 -11.28 14.28
CA SER A 87 -6.46 -10.33 13.84
C SER A 87 -5.91 -8.91 13.72
N ALA A 88 -5.09 -8.46 14.68
CA ALA A 88 -4.51 -7.12 14.65
C ALA A 88 -3.48 -6.94 13.53
N LEU A 89 -2.73 -7.98 13.17
CA LEU A 89 -1.81 -7.97 12.04
C LEU A 89 -2.56 -7.97 10.70
N LEU A 90 -3.62 -8.77 10.58
CA LEU A 90 -4.49 -8.75 9.41
C LEU A 90 -5.18 -7.40 9.25
N ASP A 91 -5.72 -6.84 10.34
CA ASP A 91 -6.33 -5.51 10.36
C ASP A 91 -5.30 -4.44 9.95
N PHE A 92 -4.06 -4.52 10.44
CA PHE A 92 -2.99 -3.60 10.04
C PHE A 92 -2.73 -3.63 8.52
N TYR A 93 -2.57 -4.80 7.91
CA TYR A 93 -2.36 -4.88 6.46
C TYR A 93 -3.58 -4.40 5.67
N ASN A 94 -4.79 -4.71 6.13
CA ASN A 94 -6.02 -4.22 5.49
C ASN A 94 -6.14 -2.69 5.60
N GLU A 95 -5.74 -2.09 6.73
CA GLU A 95 -5.74 -0.64 6.92
C GLU A 95 -4.70 0.05 6.04
N LEU A 96 -3.52 -0.54 5.87
CA LEU A 96 -2.50 -0.01 4.96
C LEU A 96 -2.95 -0.09 3.49
N ASP A 97 -3.61 -1.17 3.10
CA ASP A 97 -4.05 -1.40 1.72
C ASP A 97 -5.06 -0.35 1.24
N VAL A 98 -5.81 0.25 2.17
CA VAL A 98 -6.71 1.38 1.90
C VAL A 98 -5.96 2.56 1.24
N VAL A 99 -4.67 2.76 1.54
CA VAL A 99 -3.88 3.84 0.93
C VAL A 99 -3.65 3.61 -0.56
N ALA A 100 -3.28 2.39 -0.96
CA ALA A 100 -3.12 2.03 -2.38
C ALA A 100 -4.46 2.12 -3.12
N ASN A 101 -5.52 1.54 -2.55
CA ASN A 101 -6.88 1.61 -3.07
C ASN A 101 -7.37 3.07 -3.25
N HIS A 102 -7.11 3.95 -2.28
CA HIS A 102 -7.50 5.35 -2.38
C HIS A 102 -6.66 6.12 -3.38
N THR A 103 -5.38 5.80 -3.51
CA THR A 103 -4.50 6.39 -4.53
C THR A 103 -5.04 6.10 -5.94
N GLU A 104 -5.34 4.84 -6.24
CA GLU A 104 -5.97 4.43 -7.50
C GLU A 104 -7.31 5.15 -7.72
N ARG A 105 -8.17 5.15 -6.70
CA ARG A 105 -9.49 5.76 -6.78
C ARG A 105 -9.43 7.27 -7.05
N ILE A 106 -8.56 8.00 -6.37
CA ILE A 106 -8.43 9.46 -6.55
C ILE A 106 -8.08 9.77 -8.00
N VAL A 107 -7.11 9.08 -8.58
CA VAL A 107 -6.69 9.36 -9.97
C VAL A 107 -7.76 8.94 -10.99
N GLN A 108 -8.50 7.87 -10.74
CA GLN A 108 -9.64 7.51 -11.58
C GLN A 108 -10.77 8.54 -11.50
N GLU A 109 -11.07 9.05 -10.30
CA GLU A 109 -12.09 10.09 -10.10
C GLU A 109 -11.67 11.42 -10.77
N VAL A 110 -10.40 11.81 -10.68
CA VAL A 110 -9.87 12.99 -11.41
C VAL A 110 -9.99 12.81 -12.93
N ALA A 111 -9.66 11.62 -13.46
CA ALA A 111 -9.81 11.32 -14.89
C ALA A 111 -11.27 11.45 -15.37
N MET A 112 -12.21 11.00 -14.52
CA MET A 112 -13.64 11.00 -14.80
C MET A 112 -14.28 12.37 -14.67
N MET A 113 -14.00 13.08 -13.57
CA MET A 113 -14.64 14.35 -13.23
C MET A 113 -14.00 15.54 -13.93
N ARG A 114 -12.70 15.42 -14.27
CA ARG A 114 -11.90 16.47 -14.89
C ARG A 114 -12.01 17.81 -14.14
N PRO A 115 -11.65 17.85 -12.85
CA PRO A 115 -11.70 19.07 -12.06
C PRO A 115 -10.82 20.17 -12.67
N ASP A 116 -11.17 21.42 -12.43
CA ASP A 116 -10.33 22.56 -12.81
C ASP A 116 -9.06 22.59 -11.95
N ALA A 117 -7.90 22.37 -12.56
CA ALA A 117 -6.62 22.34 -11.88
C ALA A 117 -6.20 23.70 -11.30
N GLY A 118 -6.81 24.81 -11.78
CA GLY A 118 -6.59 26.15 -11.24
C GLY A 118 -7.43 26.49 -10.01
N ALA A 119 -8.37 25.62 -9.64
CA ALA A 119 -9.25 25.86 -8.50
C ALA A 119 -8.55 25.52 -7.17
N GLU A 120 -8.81 26.33 -6.14
CA GLU A 120 -8.27 26.14 -4.77
C GLU A 120 -8.46 24.71 -4.25
N PRO A 121 -9.65 24.05 -4.38
CA PRO A 121 -9.81 22.67 -3.91
C PRO A 121 -8.90 21.65 -4.59
N PHE A 122 -8.47 21.88 -5.84
CA PHE A 122 -7.52 21.01 -6.51
C PHE A 122 -6.10 21.19 -5.94
N GLY A 123 -5.75 22.43 -5.57
CA GLY A 123 -4.53 22.73 -4.81
C GLY A 123 -4.50 22.01 -3.45
N ASP A 124 -5.60 22.06 -2.70
CA ASP A 124 -5.71 21.36 -1.41
C ASP A 124 -5.56 19.84 -1.58
N MET A 125 -6.13 19.27 -2.65
CA MET A 125 -5.99 17.84 -2.97
C MET A 125 -4.53 17.46 -3.27
N ARG A 126 -3.79 18.32 -3.97
CA ARG A 126 -2.35 18.11 -4.22
C ARG A 126 -1.54 18.16 -2.92
N GLU A 127 -1.80 19.13 -2.04
CA GLU A 127 -1.13 19.18 -0.75
C GLU A 127 -1.44 17.92 0.07
N MET A 128 -2.68 17.44 0.07
CA MET A 128 -3.03 16.19 0.74
C MET A 128 -2.29 14.98 0.15
N ALA A 129 -2.13 14.91 -1.17
CA ALA A 129 -1.36 13.84 -1.81
C ALA A 129 0.10 13.84 -1.35
N GLU A 130 0.74 15.02 -1.25
CA GLU A 130 2.10 15.15 -0.73
C GLU A 130 2.20 14.64 0.71
N ARG A 131 1.24 15.00 1.57
CA ARG A 131 1.18 14.52 2.96
C ARG A 131 0.99 13.01 3.08
N ILE A 132 0.20 12.41 2.19
CA ILE A 132 0.00 10.97 2.14
C ILE A 132 1.32 10.28 1.78
N ALA A 133 2.01 10.72 0.73
CA ALA A 133 3.30 10.18 0.34
C ALA A 133 4.35 10.32 1.47
N GLU A 134 4.43 11.49 2.11
CA GLU A 134 5.31 11.71 3.28
C GLU A 134 5.00 10.75 4.44
N MET A 135 3.72 10.49 4.72
CA MET A 135 3.31 9.59 5.80
C MET A 135 3.71 8.13 5.51
N VAL A 136 3.51 7.68 4.27
CA VAL A 136 3.79 6.31 3.86
C VAL A 136 5.29 6.04 3.83
N ALA A 137 6.09 6.98 3.38
CA ALA A 137 7.55 6.84 3.36
C ALA A 137 8.13 6.52 4.76
N VAL A 138 7.53 7.06 5.82
CA VAL A 138 7.94 6.79 7.21
C VAL A 138 7.65 5.33 7.63
N LEU A 139 6.74 4.62 6.97
CA LEU A 139 6.46 3.21 7.25
C LEU A 139 7.52 2.26 6.68
N GLY A 140 8.24 2.68 5.64
CA GLY A 140 9.33 1.91 5.02
C GLY A 140 10.71 2.10 5.68
N ASP A 141 10.91 3.18 6.43
CA ASP A 141 12.16 3.53 7.17
C ASP A 141 12.31 2.81 8.53
#